data_AF-A0A819X719-F1
#
_entry.id   AF-A0A819X719-F1
#
_cell.length_a   1.000
_cell.length_b   1.000
_cell.length_c   1.000
_cell.angle_alpha   90.00
_cell.angle_beta   90.00
_cell.angle_gamma   90.00
#
_symmetry.space_group_name_H-M   'P 1'
#
loop_
_entity.id
_entity.type
_entity.pdbx_description
1 polymer ?
#
loop_
_entity_poly.entity_id
_entity_poly.type
_entity_poly.pdbx_seq_one_letter_code
_entity_poly.pdbx_strand_id
1 'polypeptide(L)'
;FTALDCRAFEVVSGEGFMKLEQSIFDASRHTSNSSSVKITHLIPSPTTISRNIDRLYEEKKVQLTRLPYCGLALRHVTQDFNLQNFILGCILYDTQSQSAHNVRSFVDSQLKSYGLTLNESIFVVSDSENKMRAAFKEKCTRIEVDKRRISFDKAQSLFEHVKKMVTHDTRFNGAFYMLEVFLDVYDELAGIINNVFMANLAAIDKELLEELCTFLKIFDQVIDALSEEEKPTMHKVIPVRQLLLNHCDLKYEDSGELKELNFSLVSERIKCVGILQDQHYVSTLLHPSLKYFEIDPNEKSKAIALSYSSLLSNNIAATDHKGVATSPLIMIDKSKPITSNYLLTRCFDQPPLIPKPVLTPTSELDNYMSLDIQLRENDDVLLF
;
A
#
# COMPACT_ATOMS: atom_id res chain seq x y z
N PHE A 1 27.53 -2.72 23.46
CA PHE A 1 27.26 -2.56 22.03
C PHE A 1 26.51 -1.26 21.76
N THR A 2 25.19 -1.17 22.00
CA THR A 2 24.38 0.03 21.66
C THR A 2 24.91 1.34 22.26
N ALA A 3 25.16 1.38 23.57
CA ALA A 3 25.66 2.58 24.24
C ALA A 3 27.13 2.92 23.93
N LEU A 4 27.98 1.90 23.73
CA LEU A 4 29.42 2.10 23.52
C LEU A 4 29.76 2.47 22.07
N ASP A 5 28.99 1.96 21.11
CA ASP A 5 29.19 2.16 19.68
C ASP A 5 28.15 3.12 19.05
N CYS A 6 27.37 3.81 19.90
CA CYS A 6 26.29 4.72 19.53
C CYS A 6 25.34 4.13 18.47
N ARG A 7 24.91 2.88 18.66
CA ARG A 7 23.96 2.20 17.76
C ARG A 7 22.53 2.39 18.24
N ALA A 8 21.61 2.52 17.28
CA ALA A 8 20.17 2.54 17.53
C ALA A 8 19.73 1.24 18.22
N PHE A 9 18.69 1.32 19.05
CA PHE A 9 18.22 0.15 19.83
C PHE A 9 17.63 -0.93 18.93
N GLU A 10 17.07 -0.56 17.78
CA GLU A 10 16.47 -1.46 16.80
C GLU A 10 17.50 -2.40 16.16
N VAL A 11 18.80 -2.10 16.25
CA VAL A 11 19.85 -2.93 15.63
C VAL A 11 19.85 -4.35 16.21
N VAL A 12 19.54 -4.52 17.49
CA VAL A 12 19.56 -5.85 18.12
C VAL A 12 18.35 -6.72 17.79
N SER A 13 17.27 -6.14 17.25
CA SER A 13 16.09 -6.89 16.80
C SER A 13 16.15 -7.26 15.32
N GLY A 14 17.14 -6.77 14.57
CA GLY A 14 17.27 -7.08 13.15
C GLY A 14 17.59 -8.56 12.89
N GLU A 15 16.89 -9.17 11.92
CA GLU A 15 17.09 -10.58 11.55
C GLU A 15 18.55 -10.87 11.15
N GLY A 16 19.20 -9.95 10.44
CA GLY A 16 20.61 -10.08 10.05
C GLY A 16 21.56 -10.09 11.25
N PHE A 17 21.27 -9.31 12.29
CA PHE A 17 22.02 -9.31 13.54
C PHE A 17 21.86 -10.64 14.28
N MET A 18 20.63 -11.15 14.40
CA MET A 18 20.35 -12.44 15.04
C MET A 18 21.04 -13.62 14.34
N LYS A 19 21.05 -13.62 13.00
CA LYS A 19 21.78 -14.64 12.21
C LYS A 19 23.30 -14.57 12.41
N LEU A 20 23.86 -13.37 12.54
CA LEU A 20 25.28 -13.18 12.81
C LEU A 20 25.66 -13.71 14.20
N GLU A 21 24.90 -13.35 15.23
CA GLU A 21 25.09 -13.84 16.60
C GLU A 21 25.00 -15.37 16.66
N GLN A 22 23.99 -15.96 16.02
CA GLN A 22 23.87 -17.41 15.91
C GLN A 22 25.09 -18.06 15.22
N SER A 23 25.59 -17.45 14.14
CA SER A 23 26.76 -17.96 13.42
C SER A 23 28.04 -17.93 14.27
N ILE A 24 28.22 -16.88 15.09
CA ILE A 24 29.32 -16.78 16.05
C ILE A 24 29.18 -17.85 17.13
N PHE A 25 27.97 -18.03 17.66
CA PHE A 25 27.67 -19.06 18.64
C PHE A 25 27.97 -20.47 18.11
N ASP A 26 27.53 -20.80 16.90
CA ASP A 26 27.77 -22.09 16.26
C ASP A 26 29.26 -22.33 16.01
N ALA A 27 29.99 -21.31 15.52
CA ALA A 27 31.43 -21.38 15.33
C ALA A 27 32.19 -21.65 16.65
N SER A 28 31.71 -21.06 17.76
CA SER A 28 32.28 -21.31 19.09
C SER A 28 32.07 -22.75 19.57
N ARG A 29 30.91 -23.33 19.25
CA ARG A 29 30.58 -24.73 19.61
C ARG A 29 31.48 -25.73 18.87
N HIS A 30 31.78 -25.47 17.60
CA HIS A 30 32.64 -26.32 16.78
C HIS A 30 34.12 -26.28 17.15
N THR A 31 34.56 -25.28 17.92
CA THR A 31 35.96 -25.07 18.28
C THR A 31 36.31 -25.46 19.72
N SER A 32 35.34 -26.05 20.44
CA SER A 32 35.36 -26.39 21.87
C SER A 32 36.50 -27.31 22.35
N ASN A 33 37.23 -27.98 21.45
CA ASN A 33 38.38 -28.83 21.82
C ASN A 33 39.75 -28.16 21.62
N SER A 34 39.82 -26.94 21.07
CA SER A 34 41.08 -26.20 20.90
C SER A 34 41.06 -24.91 21.71
N SER A 35 42.18 -24.60 22.35
CA SER A 35 42.46 -23.36 23.10
C SER A 35 41.69 -22.14 22.58
N SER A 36 40.94 -21.48 23.48
CA SER A 36 40.27 -20.17 23.34
C SER A 36 40.40 -19.51 21.95
N VAL A 37 39.40 -19.69 21.09
CA VAL A 37 39.36 -18.96 19.82
C VAL A 37 39.21 -17.48 20.10
N LYS A 38 40.17 -16.67 19.64
CA LYS A 38 40.07 -15.22 19.77
C LYS A 38 39.02 -14.72 18.78
N ILE A 39 37.95 -14.14 19.30
CA ILE A 39 36.83 -13.56 18.53
C ILE A 39 37.32 -12.56 17.49
N THR A 40 38.40 -11.84 17.77
CA THR A 40 39.04 -10.89 16.84
C THR A 40 39.55 -11.52 15.55
N HIS A 41 39.73 -12.84 15.50
CA HIS A 41 40.09 -13.57 14.28
C HIS A 41 38.88 -14.14 13.53
N LEU A 42 37.72 -14.23 14.17
CA LEU A 42 36.47 -14.67 13.55
C LEU A 42 35.74 -13.52 12.85
N ILE A 43 35.83 -12.31 13.41
CA ILE A 43 35.13 -11.14 12.88
C ILE A 43 36.01 -10.48 11.81
N PRO A 44 35.54 -10.36 10.54
CA PRO A 44 36.30 -9.70 9.49
C PRO A 44 36.48 -8.21 9.79
N SER A 45 37.60 -7.63 9.34
CA SER A 45 37.85 -6.20 9.51
C SER A 45 36.84 -5.35 8.72
N PRO A 46 36.58 -4.09 9.11
CA PRO A 46 35.67 -3.20 8.38
C PRO A 46 35.99 -3.08 6.89
N THR A 47 37.27 -3.05 6.52
CA THR A 47 37.72 -3.03 5.11
C THR A 47 37.36 -4.32 4.37
N THR A 48 37.44 -5.47 5.04
CA THR A 48 37.07 -6.78 4.46
C THR A 48 35.55 -6.86 4.25
N ILE A 49 34.78 -6.36 5.22
CA ILE A 49 33.32 -6.26 5.11
C ILE A 49 32.96 -5.32 3.95
N SER A 50 33.56 -4.13 3.88
CA SER A 50 33.33 -3.17 2.79
C SER A 50 33.59 -3.80 1.43
N ARG A 51 34.75 -4.42 1.22
CA ARG A 51 35.08 -5.08 -0.06
C ARG A 51 34.14 -6.23 -0.39
N ASN A 52 33.69 -6.99 0.60
CA ASN A 52 32.75 -8.07 0.37
C ASN A 52 31.33 -7.55 0.06
N ILE A 53 30.92 -6.46 0.70
CA ILE A 53 29.68 -5.75 0.36
C ILE A 53 29.79 -5.19 -1.05
N ASP A 54 30.88 -4.52 -1.42
CA ASP A 54 31.09 -4.00 -2.78
C ASP A 54 31.06 -5.12 -3.81
N ARG A 55 31.70 -6.26 -3.54
CA ARG A 55 31.65 -7.44 -4.41
C ARG A 55 30.24 -8.01 -4.54
N LEU A 56 29.56 -8.27 -3.42
CA LEU A 56 28.18 -8.80 -3.40
C LEU A 56 27.19 -7.80 -4.02
N TYR A 57 27.45 -6.51 -3.83
CA TYR A 57 26.71 -5.42 -4.43
C TYR A 57 26.95 -5.43 -5.92
N GLU A 58 28.18 -5.38 -6.45
CA GLU A 58 28.42 -5.42 -7.90
C GLU A 58 27.90 -6.72 -8.55
N GLU A 59 27.99 -7.87 -7.86
CA GLU A 59 27.38 -9.14 -8.28
C GLU A 59 25.84 -9.04 -8.40
N LYS A 60 25.18 -8.26 -7.53
CA LYS A 60 23.72 -8.07 -7.51
C LYS A 60 23.23 -6.78 -8.17
N LYS A 61 24.09 -5.79 -8.37
CA LYS A 61 23.80 -4.44 -8.87
C LYS A 61 23.56 -4.48 -10.37
N VAL A 62 24.29 -5.35 -11.07
CA VAL A 62 24.02 -5.73 -12.46
C VAL A 62 22.62 -6.33 -12.60
N GLN A 63 22.03 -6.89 -11.53
CA GLN A 63 20.70 -7.49 -11.54
C GLN A 63 19.55 -6.57 -11.08
N LEU A 64 19.80 -5.57 -10.22
CA LEU A 64 18.69 -4.94 -9.48
C LEU A 64 18.31 -3.51 -9.88
N THR A 65 19.21 -2.70 -10.44
CA THR A 65 18.96 -1.24 -10.46
C THR A 65 18.19 -0.70 -11.66
N ARG A 66 17.94 -1.48 -12.73
CA ARG A 66 17.16 -1.02 -13.90
C ARG A 66 16.35 -2.11 -14.62
N LEU A 67 16.36 -3.35 -14.12
CA LEU A 67 15.65 -4.43 -14.79
C LEU A 67 14.16 -4.40 -14.40
N PRO A 68 13.25 -4.36 -15.38
CA PRO A 68 11.83 -4.54 -15.12
C PRO A 68 11.61 -5.93 -14.50
N TYR A 69 10.67 -6.02 -13.57
CA TYR A 69 10.32 -7.26 -12.91
C TYR A 69 8.82 -7.50 -12.95
N CYS A 70 8.40 -8.76 -12.88
CA CYS A 70 7.02 -9.14 -12.61
C CYS A 70 6.98 -9.95 -11.32
N GLY A 71 6.29 -9.38 -10.33
CA GLY A 71 5.87 -10.10 -9.13
C GLY A 71 4.50 -10.73 -9.35
N LEU A 72 4.32 -11.93 -8.83
CA LEU A 72 3.04 -12.61 -8.74
C LEU A 72 2.72 -12.84 -7.27
N ALA A 73 1.58 -12.34 -6.82
CA ALA A 73 1.03 -12.58 -5.50
C ALA A 73 -0.38 -13.17 -5.62
N LEU A 74 -0.70 -14.12 -4.75
CA LEU A 74 -2.02 -14.71 -4.61
C LEU A 74 -2.66 -14.16 -3.34
N ARG A 75 -3.86 -13.58 -3.49
CA ARG A 75 -4.67 -13.12 -2.37
C ARG A 75 -5.92 -13.98 -2.24
N HIS A 76 -6.20 -14.43 -1.03
CA HIS A 76 -7.35 -15.28 -0.72
C HIS A 76 -7.90 -14.95 0.67
N VAL A 77 -9.22 -14.99 0.83
CA VAL A 77 -9.90 -14.80 2.12
C VAL A 77 -10.29 -16.17 2.66
N THR A 78 -9.82 -16.53 3.84
CA THR A 78 -10.16 -17.80 4.48
C THR A 78 -11.61 -17.82 4.96
N GLN A 79 -12.08 -18.99 5.41
CA GLN A 79 -13.41 -19.15 6.02
C GLN A 79 -13.58 -18.29 7.28
N ASP A 80 -12.49 -18.05 8.01
CA ASP A 80 -12.44 -17.18 9.18
C ASP A 80 -12.31 -15.69 8.82
N PHE A 81 -12.56 -15.33 7.56
CA PHE A 81 -12.45 -13.96 7.03
C PHE A 81 -11.05 -13.34 7.14
N ASN A 82 -10.00 -14.15 7.24
CA ASN A 82 -8.63 -13.66 7.23
C ASN A 82 -8.13 -13.49 5.79
N LEU A 83 -7.65 -12.30 5.45
CA LEU A 83 -7.01 -12.05 4.16
C LEU A 83 -5.57 -12.58 4.21
N GLN A 84 -5.25 -13.54 3.35
CA GLN A 84 -3.91 -14.08 3.18
C GLN A 84 -3.30 -13.54 1.88
N ASN A 85 -2.03 -13.16 1.95
CA ASN A 85 -1.23 -12.70 0.82
C ASN A 85 0.01 -13.59 0.67
N PHE A 86 0.09 -14.33 -0.43
CA PHE A 86 1.21 -15.21 -0.73
C PHE A 86 1.98 -14.68 -1.93
N ILE A 87 3.25 -14.35 -1.74
CA ILE A 87 4.14 -14.04 -2.86
C ILE A 87 4.53 -15.37 -3.51
N LEU A 88 4.01 -15.63 -4.72
CA LEU A 88 4.26 -16.87 -5.45
C LEU A 88 5.58 -16.83 -6.22
N GLY A 89 6.02 -15.64 -6.64
CA GLY A 89 7.30 -15.50 -7.33
C GLY A 89 7.56 -14.09 -7.83
N CYS A 90 8.82 -13.84 -8.18
CA CYS A 90 9.24 -12.61 -8.83
C CYS A 90 10.30 -12.95 -9.88
N ILE A 91 10.14 -12.44 -11.10
CA ILE A 91 11.16 -12.61 -12.15
C ILE A 91 11.64 -11.26 -12.64
N LEU A 92 12.94 -11.20 -12.91
CA LEU A 92 13.58 -10.12 -13.63
C LEU A 92 13.44 -10.41 -15.12
N TYR A 93 12.99 -9.42 -15.89
CA TYR A 93 13.02 -9.47 -17.34
C TYR A 93 14.26 -8.73 -17.84
N ASP A 94 14.91 -9.32 -18.83
CA ASP A 94 15.64 -8.50 -19.80
C ASP A 94 14.61 -7.64 -20.55
N THR A 95 14.95 -6.38 -20.83
CA THR A 95 14.26 -5.50 -21.78
C THR A 95 13.74 -6.21 -23.03
N GLN A 96 14.50 -7.14 -23.61
CA GLN A 96 14.07 -7.88 -24.82
C GLN A 96 13.05 -8.99 -24.56
N SER A 97 12.88 -9.40 -23.30
CA SER A 97 12.04 -10.53 -22.89
C SER A 97 10.67 -10.13 -22.31
N GLN A 98 10.32 -8.84 -22.32
CA GLN A 98 9.04 -8.34 -21.77
C GLN A 98 7.85 -8.50 -22.73
N SER A 99 7.68 -9.69 -23.32
CA SER A 99 6.50 -9.98 -24.13
C SER A 99 5.31 -10.38 -23.26
N ALA A 100 4.10 -10.11 -23.73
CA ALA A 100 2.87 -10.59 -23.09
C ALA A 100 2.86 -12.13 -22.92
N HIS A 101 3.43 -12.85 -23.88
CA HIS A 101 3.58 -14.30 -23.82
C HIS A 101 4.48 -14.74 -22.66
N ASN A 102 5.61 -14.06 -22.45
CA ASN A 102 6.54 -14.40 -21.37
C ASN A 102 5.94 -14.10 -20.00
N VAL A 103 5.20 -12.98 -19.87
CA VAL A 103 4.42 -12.69 -18.65
C VAL A 103 3.41 -13.81 -18.36
N ARG A 104 2.64 -14.22 -19.37
CA ARG A 104 1.64 -15.28 -19.20
C ARG A 104 2.29 -16.62 -18.86
N SER A 105 3.36 -16.99 -19.56
CA SER A 105 4.11 -18.23 -19.32
C SER A 105 4.70 -18.27 -17.90
N PHE A 106 5.25 -17.16 -17.42
CA PHE A 106 5.72 -17.05 -16.04
C PHE A 106 4.58 -17.30 -15.05
N VAL A 107 3.44 -16.61 -15.19
CA VAL A 107 2.31 -16.76 -14.26
C VAL A 107 1.74 -18.19 -14.29
N ASP A 108 1.52 -18.75 -15.48
CA ASP A 108 1.01 -20.12 -15.62
C ASP A 108 2.00 -21.14 -15.02
N SER A 109 3.31 -20.95 -15.21
CA SER A 109 4.34 -21.83 -14.61
C SER A 109 4.36 -21.74 -13.09
N GLN A 110 4.28 -20.54 -12.52
CA GLN A 110 4.26 -20.37 -11.07
C GLN A 110 3.00 -21.00 -10.47
N LEU A 111 1.83 -20.68 -11.00
CA LEU A 111 0.57 -21.27 -10.52
C LEU A 111 0.60 -22.79 -10.60
N LYS A 112 1.07 -23.35 -11.71
CA LYS A 112 1.19 -24.81 -11.89
C LYS A 112 2.09 -25.46 -10.84
N SER A 113 3.16 -24.78 -10.41
CA SER A 113 4.04 -25.31 -9.35
C SER A 113 3.35 -25.45 -7.99
N TYR A 114 2.27 -24.68 -7.75
CA TYR A 114 1.40 -24.78 -6.59
C TYR A 114 0.12 -25.60 -6.86
N GLY A 115 0.02 -26.28 -8.00
CA GLY A 115 -1.19 -27.03 -8.39
C GLY A 115 -2.39 -26.15 -8.77
N LEU A 116 -2.15 -24.88 -9.08
CA LEU A 116 -3.17 -23.90 -9.45
C LEU A 116 -3.15 -23.65 -10.97
N THR A 117 -4.28 -23.18 -11.51
CA THR A 117 -4.41 -22.79 -12.92
C THR A 117 -5.34 -21.59 -13.05
N LEU A 118 -5.00 -20.63 -13.92
CA LEU A 118 -5.92 -19.53 -14.25
C LEU A 118 -7.20 -20.06 -14.91
N ASN A 119 -8.33 -19.56 -14.43
CA ASN A 119 -9.67 -19.84 -14.95
C ASN A 119 -10.57 -18.61 -14.75
N GLU A 120 -11.83 -18.72 -15.15
CA GLU A 120 -12.79 -17.61 -15.08
C GLU A 120 -13.14 -17.17 -13.65
N SER A 121 -12.95 -18.04 -12.65
CA SER A 121 -13.21 -17.72 -11.23
C SER A 121 -12.04 -17.00 -10.54
N ILE A 122 -10.87 -16.94 -11.18
CA ILE A 122 -9.72 -16.19 -10.67
C ILE A 122 -9.71 -14.77 -11.25
N PHE A 123 -9.66 -13.81 -10.35
CA PHE A 123 -9.50 -12.40 -10.69
C PHE A 123 -8.02 -12.04 -10.74
N VAL A 124 -7.57 -11.50 -11.87
CA VAL A 124 -6.20 -11.02 -12.03
C VAL A 124 -6.20 -9.49 -11.93
N VAL A 125 -5.57 -8.95 -10.89
CA VAL A 125 -5.38 -7.51 -10.73
C VAL A 125 -4.05 -7.11 -11.37
N SER A 126 -4.08 -6.28 -12.42
CA SER A 126 -2.87 -5.80 -13.09
C SER A 126 -3.01 -4.34 -13.50
N ASP A 127 -1.89 -3.70 -13.85
CA ASP A 127 -1.97 -2.37 -14.46
C ASP A 127 -2.58 -2.41 -15.88
N SER A 128 -2.79 -1.21 -16.44
CA SER A 128 -3.35 -0.96 -17.78
C SER A 128 -2.33 -1.13 -18.92
N GLU A 129 -1.12 -1.63 -18.65
CA GLU A 129 -0.09 -1.77 -19.68
C GLU A 129 -0.52 -2.76 -20.78
N ASN A 130 -0.25 -2.42 -22.05
CA ASN A 130 -0.68 -3.21 -23.20
C ASN A 130 -0.21 -4.67 -23.13
N LYS A 131 0.98 -4.92 -22.57
CA LYS A 131 1.50 -6.29 -22.39
C LYS A 131 0.70 -7.10 -21.38
N MET A 132 0.27 -6.47 -20.28
CA MET A 132 -0.56 -7.10 -19.25
C MET A 132 -1.96 -7.38 -19.80
N ARG A 133 -2.55 -6.40 -20.51
CA ARG A 133 -3.83 -6.58 -21.24
C ARG A 133 -3.79 -7.77 -22.19
N ALA A 134 -2.72 -7.88 -22.98
CA ALA A 134 -2.56 -8.99 -23.92
C ALA A 134 -2.34 -10.34 -23.22
N ALA A 135 -1.56 -10.37 -22.13
CA ALA A 135 -1.25 -11.60 -21.38
C ALA A 135 -2.50 -12.23 -20.71
N PHE A 136 -3.42 -11.39 -20.25
CA PHE A 136 -4.59 -11.79 -19.47
C PHE A 136 -5.92 -11.48 -20.18
N LYS A 137 -5.91 -11.46 -21.52
CA LYS A 137 -7.12 -11.28 -22.33
C LYS A 137 -8.07 -12.47 -22.24
N GLU A 138 -7.52 -13.66 -22.03
CA GLU A 138 -8.25 -14.93 -22.08
C GLU A 138 -8.06 -15.74 -20.79
N LYS A 139 -9.07 -16.57 -20.47
CA LYS A 139 -9.08 -17.57 -19.38
C LYS A 139 -9.02 -17.00 -17.95
N CYS A 140 -9.30 -15.72 -17.75
CA CYS A 140 -9.43 -15.12 -16.43
C CYS A 140 -10.21 -13.81 -16.51
N THR A 141 -10.75 -13.38 -15.37
CA THR A 141 -11.37 -12.07 -15.24
C THR A 141 -10.31 -11.05 -14.80
N ARG A 142 -9.96 -10.10 -15.66
CA ARG A 142 -8.95 -9.09 -15.33
C ARG A 142 -9.59 -7.86 -14.68
N ILE A 143 -9.06 -7.48 -13.52
CA ILE A 143 -9.34 -6.21 -12.87
C ILE A 143 -8.23 -5.24 -13.23
N GLU A 144 -8.58 -4.18 -13.95
CA GLU A 144 -7.59 -3.21 -14.44
C GLU A 144 -7.37 -2.08 -13.44
N VAL A 145 -6.11 -1.86 -13.08
CA VAL A 145 -5.68 -0.71 -12.29
C VAL A 145 -5.01 0.28 -13.24
N ASP A 146 -5.68 1.40 -13.54
CA ASP A 146 -5.10 2.39 -14.42
C ASP A 146 -3.99 3.16 -13.68
N LYS A 147 -2.73 2.87 -14.03
CA LYS A 147 -1.55 3.55 -13.48
C LYS A 147 -1.09 4.71 -14.36
N ARG A 148 -1.93 5.27 -15.23
CA ARG A 148 -1.55 6.45 -16.04
C ARG A 148 -0.89 7.48 -15.14
N ARG A 149 0.43 7.67 -15.35
CA ARG A 149 1.27 8.56 -14.56
C ARG A 149 0.61 9.93 -14.54
N ILE A 150 0.46 10.50 -13.35
CA ILE A 150 0.29 11.94 -13.21
C ILE A 150 1.66 12.53 -13.57
N SER A 151 1.86 12.86 -14.85
CA SER A 151 2.98 13.68 -15.24
C SER A 151 2.60 15.12 -14.96
N PHE A 152 3.32 15.75 -14.04
CA PHE A 152 3.13 17.15 -13.67
C PHE A 152 3.77 18.07 -14.71
N ASP A 153 3.54 17.81 -16.00
CA ASP A 153 4.29 18.44 -17.09
C ASP A 153 4.07 19.97 -17.18
N LYS A 154 3.11 20.52 -16.43
CA LYS A 154 2.86 21.96 -16.29
C LYS A 154 3.19 22.57 -14.92
N ALA A 155 3.10 21.81 -13.82
CA ALA A 155 3.78 22.19 -12.56
C ALA A 155 5.32 22.03 -12.69
N GLN A 156 5.77 21.59 -13.86
CA GLN A 156 7.13 21.43 -14.32
C GLN A 156 7.97 22.72 -14.21
N SER A 157 7.43 23.94 -14.14
CA SER A 157 8.29 25.11 -13.87
C SER A 157 8.83 25.10 -12.43
N LEU A 158 7.99 24.77 -11.44
CA LEU A 158 8.36 24.62 -10.02
C LEU A 158 9.14 23.31 -9.83
N PHE A 159 8.64 22.23 -10.44
CA PHE A 159 9.31 20.92 -10.42
C PHE A 159 10.65 20.94 -11.14
N GLU A 160 10.90 21.66 -12.24
CA GLU A 160 12.22 21.69 -12.89
C GLU A 160 13.25 22.49 -12.08
N HIS A 161 12.83 23.48 -11.27
CA HIS A 161 13.73 24.13 -10.32
C HIS A 161 14.11 23.19 -9.17
N VAL A 162 13.14 22.44 -8.61
CA VAL A 162 13.39 21.43 -7.55
C VAL A 162 14.11 20.19 -8.09
N LYS A 163 13.76 19.70 -9.28
CA LYS A 163 14.34 18.53 -9.97
C LYS A 163 15.74 18.79 -10.51
N LYS A 164 16.10 20.05 -10.80
CA LYS A 164 17.51 20.44 -11.03
C LYS A 164 18.35 20.34 -9.75
N MET A 165 17.73 20.40 -8.56
CA MET A 165 18.40 20.19 -7.27
C MET A 165 18.35 18.74 -6.79
N VAL A 166 17.35 17.95 -7.20
CA VAL A 166 17.16 16.57 -6.74
C VAL A 166 17.12 15.60 -7.92
N THR A 167 18.16 14.78 -8.03
CA THR A 167 18.28 13.74 -9.06
C THR A 167 17.42 12.53 -8.72
N HIS A 168 16.42 12.21 -9.57
CA HIS A 168 16.04 10.87 -10.09
C HIS A 168 14.52 10.67 -10.32
N ASP A 169 14.20 9.89 -11.35
CA ASP A 169 12.85 9.41 -11.68
C ASP A 169 12.33 8.46 -10.59
N THR A 170 11.54 8.98 -9.66
CA THR A 170 10.82 8.16 -8.68
C THR A 170 9.37 7.92 -9.09
N ARG A 171 8.82 6.75 -8.71
CA ARG A 171 7.38 6.44 -8.82
C ARG A 171 6.56 7.51 -8.07
N PHE A 172 5.31 7.72 -8.45
CA PHE A 172 4.40 8.81 -8.04
C PHE A 172 4.70 9.50 -6.70
N ASN A 173 4.85 8.77 -5.60
CA ASN A 173 5.09 9.36 -4.27
C ASN A 173 6.45 10.05 -4.13
N GLY A 174 7.48 9.64 -4.87
CA GLY A 174 8.81 10.22 -4.67
C GLY A 174 8.88 11.69 -5.09
N ALA A 175 8.07 12.14 -6.06
CA ALA A 175 7.95 13.56 -6.38
C ALA A 175 7.33 14.35 -5.21
N PHE A 176 6.27 13.82 -4.61
CA PHE A 176 5.62 14.41 -3.43
C PHE A 176 6.55 14.40 -2.21
N TYR A 177 7.16 13.27 -1.87
CA TYR A 177 8.10 13.17 -0.75
C TYR A 177 9.33 14.08 -0.93
N MET A 178 9.81 14.26 -2.16
CA MET A 178 10.88 15.23 -2.42
C MET A 178 10.43 16.66 -2.12
N LEU A 179 9.21 17.04 -2.49
CA LEU A 179 8.66 18.36 -2.16
C LEU A 179 8.44 18.52 -0.66
N GLU A 180 7.91 17.50 0.02
CA GLU A 180 7.67 17.51 1.47
C GLU A 180 8.99 17.65 2.24
N VAL A 181 10.00 16.83 1.91
CA VAL A 181 11.34 16.95 2.50
C VAL A 181 11.98 18.30 2.19
N PHE A 182 11.84 18.80 0.95
CA PHE A 182 12.39 20.10 0.56
C PHE A 182 11.72 21.24 1.35
N LEU A 183 10.41 21.16 1.57
CA LEU A 183 9.65 22.09 2.39
C LEU A 183 10.13 22.06 3.85
N ASP A 184 10.33 20.87 4.42
CA ASP A 184 10.80 20.70 5.80
C ASP A 184 12.16 21.35 6.05
N VAL A 185 13.07 21.27 5.07
CA VAL A 185 14.42 21.86 5.17
C VAL A 185 14.51 23.28 4.59
N TYR A 186 13.43 23.84 4.06
CA TYR A 186 13.45 25.05 3.23
C TYR A 186 14.14 26.23 3.92
N ASP A 187 13.81 26.47 5.19
CA ASP A 187 14.37 27.59 5.96
C ASP A 187 15.86 27.38 6.32
N GLU A 188 16.28 26.12 6.45
CA GLU A 188 17.68 25.75 6.74
C GLU A 188 18.57 25.87 5.50
N LEU A 189 18.00 25.66 4.31
CA LEU A 189 18.74 25.73 3.04
C LEU A 189 19.35 27.11 2.79
N ALA A 190 18.73 28.19 3.25
CA ALA A 190 19.27 29.54 3.11
C ALA A 190 20.66 29.72 3.76
N GLY A 191 20.98 28.93 4.79
CA GLY A 191 22.28 28.95 5.46
C GLY A 191 23.34 28.02 4.85
N ILE A 192 22.93 27.08 4.00
CA ILE A 192 23.79 26.01 3.46
C ILE A 192 24.16 26.27 1.99
N ILE A 193 23.26 26.93 1.25
CA ILE A 193 23.33 27.07 -0.20
C ILE A 193 24.25 28.24 -0.62
N ASN A 194 25.02 28.04 -1.69
CA ASN A 194 25.91 29.07 -2.24
C ASN A 194 25.13 30.17 -3.01
N ASN A 195 25.78 31.33 -3.24
CA ASN A 195 25.15 32.48 -3.92
C ASN A 195 24.55 32.18 -5.30
N VAL A 196 25.00 31.13 -6.00
CA VAL A 196 24.49 30.75 -7.33
C VAL A 196 23.12 30.08 -7.22
N PHE A 197 22.93 29.23 -6.21
CA PHE A 197 21.68 28.52 -5.97
C PHE A 197 20.69 29.33 -5.13
N MET A 198 21.14 30.39 -4.42
CA MET A 198 20.25 31.31 -3.70
C MET A 198 19.25 32.01 -4.62
N ALA A 199 19.64 32.33 -5.87
CA ALA A 199 18.71 32.90 -6.85
C ALA A 199 17.59 31.91 -7.22
N ASN A 200 17.89 30.62 -7.26
CA ASN A 200 16.89 29.58 -7.52
C ASN A 200 15.97 29.37 -6.32
N LEU A 201 16.52 29.38 -5.10
CA LEU A 201 15.72 29.27 -3.87
C LEU A 201 14.79 30.48 -3.72
N ALA A 202 15.28 31.69 -3.96
CA ALA A 202 14.49 32.92 -3.88
C ALA A 202 13.37 33.00 -4.95
N ALA A 203 13.49 32.23 -6.03
CA ALA A 203 12.44 32.13 -7.05
C ALA A 203 11.32 31.15 -6.68
N ILE A 204 11.49 30.35 -5.63
CA ILE A 204 10.48 29.41 -5.16
C ILE A 204 9.54 30.17 -4.22
N ASP A 205 8.25 30.13 -4.55
CA ASP A 205 7.19 30.59 -3.66
C ASP A 205 6.93 29.52 -2.60
N LYS A 206 7.35 29.80 -1.36
CA LYS A 206 7.17 28.88 -0.23
C LYS A 206 5.70 28.65 0.10
N GLU A 207 4.86 29.69 0.01
CA GLU A 207 3.44 29.60 0.31
C GLU A 207 2.75 28.67 -0.71
N LEU A 208 3.08 28.83 -1.99
CA LEU A 208 2.60 27.93 -3.04
C LEU A 208 3.11 26.49 -2.87
N LEU A 209 4.36 26.30 -2.42
CA LEU A 209 4.91 24.97 -2.12
C LEU A 209 4.17 24.30 -0.96
N GLU A 210 3.87 25.04 0.12
CA GLU A 210 3.07 24.57 1.26
C GLU A 210 1.64 24.20 0.83
N GLU A 211 1.01 25.05 0.02
CA GLU A 211 -0.32 24.81 -0.56
C GLU A 211 -0.32 23.52 -1.40
N LEU A 212 0.69 23.35 -2.27
CA LEU A 212 0.85 22.18 -3.13
C LEU A 212 1.08 20.90 -2.31
N CYS A 213 1.97 20.93 -1.31
CA CYS A 213 2.22 19.76 -0.45
C CYS A 213 0.95 19.37 0.32
N THR A 214 0.24 20.36 0.87
CA THR A 214 -1.04 20.15 1.56
C THR A 214 -2.09 19.52 0.62
N PHE A 215 -2.17 20.01 -0.62
CA PHE A 215 -3.07 19.48 -1.63
C PHE A 215 -2.73 18.03 -2.02
N LEU A 216 -1.44 17.73 -2.26
CA LEU A 216 -0.98 16.41 -2.69
C LEU A 216 -1.04 15.34 -1.58
N LYS A 217 -0.99 15.74 -0.31
CA LYS A 217 -1.04 14.84 0.84
C LYS A 217 -2.26 13.91 0.85
N ILE A 218 -3.42 14.38 0.37
CA ILE A 218 -4.62 13.55 0.26
C ILE A 218 -4.42 12.41 -0.75
N PHE A 219 -3.68 12.63 -1.83
CA PHE A 219 -3.38 11.59 -2.82
C PHE A 219 -2.44 10.52 -2.25
N ASP A 220 -1.48 10.92 -1.43
CA ASP A 220 -0.59 9.98 -0.73
C ASP A 220 -1.37 9.08 0.24
N GLN A 221 -2.23 9.68 1.08
CA GLN A 221 -3.12 8.94 1.99
C GLN A 221 -4.05 7.97 1.26
N VAL A 222 -4.54 8.37 0.09
CA VAL A 222 -5.36 7.52 -0.77
C VAL A 222 -4.56 6.32 -1.30
N ILE A 223 -3.32 6.55 -1.73
CA ILE A 223 -2.45 5.47 -2.22
C ILE A 223 -2.16 4.48 -1.10
N ASP A 224 -1.84 4.95 0.08
CA ASP A 224 -1.57 4.09 1.24
C ASP A 224 -2.80 3.24 1.56
N ALA A 225 -3.99 3.85 1.65
CA ALA A 225 -5.21 3.13 1.98
C ALA A 225 -5.67 2.13 0.93
N LEU A 226 -5.35 2.35 -0.36
CA LEU A 226 -5.61 1.41 -1.44
C LEU A 226 -4.51 0.34 -1.58
N SER A 227 -3.31 0.60 -1.06
CA SER A 227 -2.15 -0.30 -1.12
C SER A 227 -2.05 -1.23 0.09
N GLU A 228 -2.93 -1.10 1.09
CA GLU A 228 -3.00 -2.03 2.22
C GLU A 228 -3.10 -3.49 1.73
N GLU A 229 -2.25 -4.36 2.28
CA GLU A 229 -2.21 -5.79 1.93
C GLU A 229 -2.93 -6.68 2.93
N GLU A 230 -3.03 -6.23 4.18
CA GLU A 230 -3.59 -7.00 5.30
C GLU A 230 -5.11 -6.87 5.41
N LYS A 231 -5.70 -5.85 4.76
CA LYS A 231 -7.12 -5.56 4.81
C LYS A 231 -7.71 -5.51 3.41
N PRO A 232 -9.00 -5.84 3.22
CA PRO A 232 -9.67 -5.66 1.94
C PRO A 232 -9.67 -4.17 1.54
N THR A 233 -9.24 -3.85 0.31
CA THR A 233 -9.19 -2.46 -0.18
C THR A 233 -10.17 -2.18 -1.32
N MET A 234 -10.71 -3.21 -1.98
CA MET A 234 -11.56 -3.07 -3.18
C MET A 234 -12.81 -2.20 -2.93
N HIS A 235 -13.39 -2.28 -1.73
CA HIS A 235 -14.57 -1.50 -1.34
C HIS A 235 -14.26 -0.02 -1.11
N LYS A 236 -12.99 0.36 -0.92
CA LYS A 236 -12.55 1.74 -0.73
C LYS A 236 -12.44 2.51 -2.04
N VAL A 237 -12.31 1.83 -3.18
CA VAL A 237 -12.01 2.44 -4.50
C VAL A 237 -13.04 3.51 -4.90
N ILE A 238 -14.34 3.22 -4.76
CA ILE A 238 -15.40 4.17 -5.15
C ILE A 238 -15.47 5.37 -4.20
N PRO A 239 -15.54 5.19 -2.85
CA PRO A 239 -15.49 6.31 -1.91
C PRO A 239 -14.26 7.19 -2.08
N VAL A 240 -13.09 6.57 -2.26
CA VAL A 240 -11.82 7.29 -2.47
C VAL A 240 -11.85 8.09 -3.77
N ARG A 241 -12.39 7.53 -4.86
CA ARG A 241 -12.57 8.29 -6.10
C ARG A 241 -13.46 9.51 -5.89
N GLN A 242 -14.56 9.36 -5.17
CA GLN A 242 -15.45 10.49 -4.85
C GLN A 242 -14.76 11.52 -3.95
N LEU A 243 -13.97 11.07 -2.97
CA LEU A 243 -13.15 11.94 -2.13
C LEU A 243 -12.19 12.77 -2.98
N LEU A 244 -11.47 12.13 -3.91
CA LEU A 244 -10.56 12.83 -4.82
C LEU A 244 -11.29 13.83 -5.71
N LEU A 245 -12.48 13.48 -6.24
CA LEU A 245 -13.30 14.41 -7.01
C LEU A 245 -13.70 15.65 -6.18
N ASN A 246 -14.17 15.44 -4.95
CA ASN A 246 -14.56 16.52 -4.04
C ASN A 246 -13.36 17.36 -3.60
N HIS A 247 -12.21 16.74 -3.35
CA HIS A 247 -10.96 17.44 -3.01
C HIS A 247 -10.48 18.33 -4.14
N CYS A 248 -10.79 17.91 -5.37
CA CYS A 248 -10.50 18.64 -6.58
C CYS A 248 -11.67 19.56 -7.02
N ASP A 249 -12.67 19.81 -6.19
CA ASP A 249 -13.63 20.87 -6.51
C ASP A 249 -12.94 22.23 -6.35
N LEU A 250 -13.00 23.06 -7.40
CA LEU A 250 -12.34 24.37 -7.45
C LEU A 250 -12.85 25.27 -6.31
N LYS A 251 -11.95 25.77 -5.47
CA LYS A 251 -12.28 26.79 -4.48
C LYS A 251 -11.92 28.16 -5.00
N TYR A 252 -12.64 29.18 -4.52
CA TYR A 252 -12.37 30.56 -4.91
C TYR A 252 -10.97 31.01 -4.44
N GLU A 253 -10.55 30.52 -3.27
CA GLU A 253 -9.31 30.87 -2.57
C GLU A 253 -8.05 30.23 -3.16
N ASP A 254 -8.20 29.15 -3.95
CA ASP A 254 -7.06 28.43 -4.54
C ASP A 254 -6.22 29.35 -5.44
N SER A 255 -4.89 29.20 -5.42
CA SER A 255 -3.99 29.89 -6.36
C SER A 255 -4.32 29.57 -7.82
N GLY A 256 -3.93 30.45 -8.75
CA GLY A 256 -4.20 30.25 -10.18
C GLY A 256 -3.56 28.98 -10.73
N GLU A 257 -2.35 28.70 -10.26
CA GLU A 257 -1.54 27.52 -10.54
C GLU A 257 -2.21 26.25 -10.00
N LEU A 258 -2.73 26.28 -8.77
CA LEU A 258 -3.43 25.15 -8.19
C LEU A 258 -4.75 24.87 -8.94
N LYS A 259 -5.48 25.90 -9.35
CA LYS A 259 -6.69 25.76 -10.18
C LYS A 259 -6.40 25.08 -11.51
N GLU A 260 -5.30 25.44 -12.19
CA GLU A 260 -4.90 24.78 -13.44
C GLU A 260 -4.49 23.32 -13.21
N LEU A 261 -3.70 23.05 -12.15
CA LEU A 261 -3.33 21.70 -11.76
C LEU A 261 -4.56 20.84 -11.47
N ASN A 262 -5.49 21.37 -10.68
CA ASN A 262 -6.74 20.74 -10.34
C ASN A 262 -7.56 20.42 -11.60
N PHE A 263 -7.74 21.39 -12.50
CA PHE A 263 -8.45 21.16 -13.75
C PHE A 263 -7.83 20.02 -14.57
N SER A 264 -6.51 19.96 -14.70
CA SER A 264 -5.81 18.88 -15.39
C SER A 264 -6.02 17.52 -14.70
N LEU A 265 -5.89 17.46 -13.37
CA LEU A 265 -6.10 16.23 -12.59
C LEU A 265 -7.52 15.69 -12.71
N VAL A 266 -8.54 16.56 -12.60
CA VAL A 266 -9.95 16.14 -12.68
C VAL A 266 -10.33 15.70 -14.09
N SER A 267 -10.03 16.55 -15.08
CA SER A 267 -10.51 16.36 -16.45
C SER A 267 -9.80 15.21 -17.17
N GLU A 268 -8.49 15.05 -16.97
CA GLU A 268 -7.71 14.06 -17.71
C GLU A 268 -7.47 12.76 -16.95
N ARG A 269 -7.57 12.79 -15.61
CA ARG A 269 -7.12 11.68 -14.76
C ARG A 269 -8.22 11.18 -13.85
N ILE A 270 -8.74 11.88 -12.86
CA ILE A 270 -9.71 11.28 -11.90
C ILE A 270 -11.01 10.83 -12.61
N LYS A 271 -11.48 11.59 -13.60
CA LYS A 271 -12.63 11.18 -14.43
C LYS A 271 -12.30 10.05 -15.41
N CYS A 272 -11.04 9.92 -15.85
CA CYS A 272 -10.58 8.97 -16.85
C CYS A 272 -9.81 7.75 -16.30
N VAL A 273 -9.45 7.77 -15.01
CA VAL A 273 -8.69 6.75 -14.28
C VAL A 273 -9.66 5.63 -13.96
N GLY A 274 -9.44 4.51 -14.65
CA GLY A 274 -10.10 3.24 -14.41
C GLY A 274 -11.56 3.25 -14.87
N ILE A 275 -11.87 2.43 -15.86
CA ILE A 275 -13.24 1.95 -16.03
C ILE A 275 -13.57 1.26 -14.70
N LEU A 276 -14.36 1.90 -13.84
CA LEU A 276 -14.84 1.25 -12.63
C LEU A 276 -15.57 -0.01 -13.08
N GLN A 277 -14.99 -1.15 -12.76
CA GLN A 277 -15.60 -2.43 -13.07
C GLN A 277 -16.62 -2.81 -11.99
N ASP A 278 -17.54 -3.70 -12.37
CA ASP A 278 -18.64 -4.16 -11.52
C ASP A 278 -18.16 -4.66 -10.16
N GLN A 279 -16.97 -5.27 -10.08
CA GLN A 279 -16.36 -5.76 -8.85
C GLN A 279 -16.14 -4.65 -7.80
N HIS A 280 -15.80 -3.42 -8.23
CA HIS A 280 -15.64 -2.29 -7.32
C HIS A 280 -16.98 -1.87 -6.71
N TYR A 281 -18.03 -1.85 -7.54
CA TYR A 281 -19.39 -1.51 -7.09
C TYR A 281 -19.95 -2.56 -6.14
N VAL A 282 -19.81 -3.85 -6.50
CA VAL A 282 -20.22 -4.97 -5.64
C VAL A 282 -19.48 -4.90 -4.30
N SER A 283 -18.16 -4.74 -4.32
CA SER A 283 -17.35 -4.66 -3.08
C SER A 283 -17.78 -3.50 -2.19
N THR A 284 -18.09 -2.34 -2.78
CA THR A 284 -18.58 -1.16 -2.04
C THR A 284 -19.95 -1.42 -1.42
N LEU A 285 -20.88 -2.04 -2.16
CA LEU A 285 -22.23 -2.35 -1.68
C LEU A 285 -22.24 -3.43 -0.58
N LEU A 286 -21.31 -4.38 -0.63
CA LEU A 286 -21.17 -5.41 0.38
C LEU A 286 -20.63 -4.87 1.71
N HIS A 287 -20.00 -3.69 1.71
CA HIS A 287 -19.49 -3.09 2.93
C HIS A 287 -20.62 -2.42 3.75
N PRO A 288 -20.90 -2.86 4.99
CA PRO A 288 -22.07 -2.39 5.75
C PRO A 288 -22.12 -0.88 5.95
N SER A 289 -20.97 -0.23 6.20
CA SER A 289 -20.91 1.22 6.41
C SER A 289 -21.17 2.05 5.14
N LEU A 290 -21.07 1.43 3.96
CA LEU A 290 -21.19 2.06 2.64
C LEU A 290 -22.49 1.69 1.93
N LYS A 291 -23.40 0.96 2.58
CA LYS A 291 -24.71 0.57 2.03
C LYS A 291 -25.52 1.75 1.49
N TYR A 292 -25.39 2.91 2.13
CA TYR A 292 -26.08 4.15 1.78
C TYR A 292 -25.21 5.11 0.96
N PHE A 293 -24.02 4.68 0.54
CA PHE A 293 -23.18 5.48 -0.35
C PHE A 293 -23.93 5.71 -1.66
N GLU A 294 -24.02 6.97 -2.08
CA GLU A 294 -24.71 7.35 -3.31
C GLU A 294 -23.85 6.94 -4.51
N ILE A 295 -24.23 5.81 -5.11
CA ILE A 295 -23.68 5.30 -6.37
C ILE A 295 -24.67 5.66 -7.47
N ASP A 296 -24.18 5.91 -8.68
CA ASP A 296 -25.03 6.06 -9.86
C ASP A 296 -26.11 4.94 -9.93
N PRO A 297 -27.39 5.28 -10.11
CA PRO A 297 -28.48 4.31 -10.05
C PRO A 297 -28.37 3.14 -11.05
N ASN A 298 -27.78 3.36 -12.23
CA ASN A 298 -27.63 2.33 -13.25
C ASN A 298 -26.55 1.32 -12.85
N GLU A 299 -25.40 1.82 -12.41
CA GLU A 299 -24.28 0.99 -11.95
C GLU A 299 -24.64 0.23 -10.66
N LYS A 300 -25.39 0.87 -9.77
CA LYS A 300 -25.93 0.24 -8.56
C LYS A 300 -26.86 -0.93 -8.91
N SER A 301 -27.77 -0.75 -9.86
CA SER A 301 -28.71 -1.79 -10.28
C SER A 301 -27.99 -2.99 -10.91
N LYS A 302 -26.96 -2.72 -11.72
CA LYS A 302 -26.11 -3.75 -12.32
C LYS A 302 -25.31 -4.53 -11.28
N ALA A 303 -24.68 -3.84 -10.32
CA ALA A 303 -23.93 -4.48 -9.24
C ALA A 303 -24.82 -5.32 -8.31
N ILE A 304 -26.04 -4.86 -8.03
CA ILE A 304 -27.02 -5.63 -7.28
C ILE A 304 -27.38 -6.92 -8.04
N ALA A 305 -27.68 -6.83 -9.33
CA ALA A 305 -28.00 -8.01 -10.15
C ALA A 305 -26.85 -9.03 -10.19
N LEU A 306 -25.60 -8.57 -10.31
CA LEU A 306 -24.41 -9.43 -10.28
C LEU A 306 -24.22 -10.12 -8.93
N SER A 307 -24.44 -9.38 -7.83
CA SER A 307 -24.38 -9.93 -6.47
C SER A 307 -25.39 -11.05 -6.28
N TYR A 308 -26.64 -10.85 -6.72
CA TYR A 308 -27.68 -11.88 -6.65
C TYR A 308 -27.37 -13.09 -7.52
N SER A 309 -26.90 -12.90 -8.76
CA SER A 309 -26.55 -14.01 -9.65
C SER A 309 -25.42 -14.89 -9.10
N SER A 310 -24.45 -14.29 -8.40
CA SER A 310 -23.33 -14.99 -7.77
C SER A 310 -23.78 -15.77 -6.51
N LEU A 311 -24.68 -15.19 -5.72
CA LEU A 311 -25.27 -15.87 -4.55
C LEU A 311 -26.19 -17.03 -4.97
N LEU A 312 -26.97 -16.86 -6.03
CA LEU A 312 -27.88 -17.90 -6.53
C LEU A 312 -27.12 -19.07 -7.18
N SER A 313 -26.05 -18.81 -7.93
CA SER A 313 -25.21 -19.86 -8.52
C SER A 313 -24.45 -20.68 -7.48
N ASN A 314 -23.95 -20.06 -6.41
CA ASN A 314 -23.32 -20.76 -5.29
C ASN A 314 -24.32 -21.59 -4.48
N ASN A 315 -25.57 -21.14 -4.35
CA ASN A 315 -26.61 -21.91 -3.67
C ASN A 315 -27.07 -23.13 -4.49
N ILE A 316 -27.06 -23.09 -5.82
CA ILE A 316 -27.42 -24.25 -6.67
C ILE A 316 -26.35 -25.36 -6.57
N ALA A 317 -25.07 -25.02 -6.35
CA ALA A 317 -24.02 -26.01 -6.09
C ALA A 317 -24.10 -26.62 -4.67
N ALA A 318 -24.75 -25.93 -3.72
CA ALA A 318 -24.87 -26.34 -2.32
C ALA A 318 -26.24 -26.93 -1.94
N THR A 319 -27.23 -26.96 -2.84
CA THR A 319 -28.59 -27.44 -2.54
C THR A 319 -29.12 -28.43 -3.56
N ASP A 320 -28.59 -29.65 -3.50
CA ASP A 320 -29.41 -30.82 -3.80
C ASP A 320 -30.19 -31.21 -2.53
N HIS A 321 -31.06 -30.32 -2.05
CA HIS A 321 -32.21 -30.63 -1.18
C HIS A 321 -33.14 -29.41 -1.00
N LYS A 322 -34.24 -29.43 -1.76
CA LYS A 322 -35.57 -28.83 -1.55
C LYS A 322 -35.70 -27.57 -0.65
N GLY A 323 -36.17 -26.47 -1.26
CA GLY A 323 -37.43 -25.86 -0.84
C GLY A 323 -37.49 -24.34 -0.65
N VAL A 324 -38.21 -23.70 -1.59
CA VAL A 324 -39.12 -22.53 -1.43
C VAL A 324 -38.51 -21.14 -1.17
N ALA A 325 -38.72 -20.27 -2.16
CA ALA A 325 -38.41 -18.85 -2.16
C ALA A 325 -39.55 -17.98 -1.59
N THR A 326 -39.18 -16.89 -0.90
CA THR A 326 -39.99 -15.67 -0.73
C THR A 326 -39.07 -14.46 -0.58
N SER A 327 -39.33 -13.39 -1.34
CA SER A 327 -38.57 -12.13 -1.32
C SER A 327 -39.40 -11.01 -0.68
N PRO A 328 -38.83 -10.10 0.13
CA PRO A 328 -39.50 -8.86 0.50
C PRO A 328 -38.90 -7.63 -0.20
N LEU A 329 -39.79 -6.82 -0.76
CA LEU A 329 -39.56 -5.45 -1.23
C LEU A 329 -39.30 -4.53 -0.03
N ILE A 330 -38.24 -3.71 -0.09
CA ILE A 330 -37.96 -2.65 0.90
C ILE A 330 -38.06 -1.29 0.20
N MET A 331 -38.98 -0.44 0.69
CA MET A 331 -39.08 0.98 0.32
C MET A 331 -37.97 1.80 0.99
N ILE A 332 -37.40 2.75 0.25
CA ILE A 332 -36.33 3.64 0.71
C ILE A 332 -36.91 5.05 0.90
N ASP A 333 -36.76 5.57 2.12
CA ASP A 333 -37.01 6.96 2.48
C ASP A 333 -35.79 7.83 2.11
N LYS A 334 -36.03 8.98 1.48
CA LYS A 334 -35.01 9.91 0.96
C LYS A 334 -35.08 11.21 1.75
N SER A 335 -34.19 11.41 2.72
CA SER A 335 -33.78 12.78 3.11
C SER A 335 -32.55 12.81 4.02
N LYS A 336 -31.41 13.28 3.48
CA LYS A 336 -30.54 14.36 4.02
C LYS A 336 -29.15 14.35 3.31
N PRO A 337 -28.61 15.50 2.91
CA PRO A 337 -27.25 15.58 2.36
C PRO A 337 -26.22 15.42 3.49
N ILE A 338 -25.28 14.50 3.32
CA ILE A 338 -24.17 14.26 4.25
C ILE A 338 -22.96 15.05 3.75
N THR A 339 -22.38 15.89 4.61
CA THR A 339 -21.19 16.70 4.31
C THR A 339 -19.90 15.87 4.25
N SER A 340 -18.96 16.26 3.38
CA SER A 340 -17.83 15.44 2.91
C SER A 340 -16.85 14.95 3.99
N ASN A 341 -16.73 15.66 5.13
CA ASN A 341 -15.83 15.26 6.22
C ASN A 341 -16.27 13.99 6.95
N TYR A 342 -17.56 13.61 6.89
CA TYR A 342 -18.07 12.41 7.55
C TYR A 342 -17.70 11.11 6.81
N LEU A 343 -17.34 11.21 5.53
CA LEU A 343 -16.97 10.08 4.67
C LEU A 343 -15.55 9.58 4.97
N LEU A 344 -14.63 10.49 5.30
CA LEU A 344 -13.27 10.13 5.74
C LEU A 344 -13.30 9.31 7.03
N THR A 345 -14.08 9.72 8.02
CA THR A 345 -14.20 9.01 9.31
C THR A 345 -14.79 7.61 9.20
N ARG A 346 -15.50 7.30 8.09
CA ARG A 346 -16.10 5.97 7.86
C ARG A 346 -15.29 5.05 6.96
N CYS A 347 -14.41 5.61 6.12
CA CYS A 347 -13.58 4.82 5.19
C CYS A 347 -12.19 4.50 5.76
N PHE A 348 -11.74 5.31 6.72
CA PHE A 348 -10.48 5.13 7.41
C PHE A 348 -10.82 4.90 8.88
N ASP A 349 -10.79 3.64 9.32
CA ASP A 349 -11.02 3.26 10.71
C ASP A 349 -10.02 3.99 11.63
N GLN A 350 -10.33 5.19 12.09
CA GLN A 350 -9.73 5.67 13.31
C GLN A 350 -10.45 4.99 14.46
N PRO A 351 -9.74 4.32 15.40
CA PRO A 351 -10.38 3.95 16.65
C PRO A 351 -10.94 5.23 17.28
N PRO A 352 -12.10 5.18 17.96
CA PRO A 352 -12.66 6.37 18.57
C PRO A 352 -11.59 6.98 19.49
N LEU A 353 -11.26 8.25 19.25
CA LEU A 353 -10.57 9.08 20.23
C LEU A 353 -11.50 9.20 21.45
N ILE A 354 -11.44 8.21 22.33
CA ILE A 354 -11.84 8.38 23.71
C ILE A 354 -10.67 9.13 24.35
N PRO A 355 -10.84 10.40 24.78
CA PRO A 355 -9.84 11.01 25.63
C PRO A 355 -9.84 10.23 26.94
N LYS A 356 -8.91 9.27 27.07
CA LYS A 356 -8.63 8.69 28.38
C LYS A 356 -7.99 9.78 29.24
N PRO A 357 -8.48 10.03 30.46
CA PRO A 357 -7.76 10.89 31.39
C PRO A 357 -6.36 10.32 31.59
N VAL A 358 -5.35 11.16 31.48
CA VAL A 358 -3.95 10.79 31.71
C VAL A 358 -3.83 10.33 33.17
N LEU A 359 -3.82 9.02 33.38
CA LEU A 359 -3.43 8.40 34.64
C LEU A 359 -1.90 8.38 34.68
N THR A 360 -1.34 8.89 35.77
CA THR A 360 0.10 8.92 35.99
C THR A 360 0.68 7.50 36.10
N PRO A 361 1.90 7.23 35.60
CA PRO A 361 2.51 5.88 35.56
C PRO A 361 2.55 5.12 36.89
N THR A 362 2.40 5.81 38.02
CA THR A 362 2.36 5.22 39.36
C THR A 362 1.07 4.46 39.65
N SER A 363 -0.09 4.88 39.12
CA SER A 363 -1.38 4.24 39.45
C SER A 363 -1.63 2.90 38.74
N GLU A 364 -0.95 2.65 37.61
CA GLU A 364 -1.03 1.34 36.93
C GLU A 364 -0.24 0.27 37.67
N LEU A 365 0.91 0.63 38.25
CA LEU A 365 1.73 -0.30 39.02
C LEU A 365 1.07 -0.66 40.35
N ASP A 366 0.45 0.31 41.03
CA ASP A 366 -0.27 0.07 42.29
C ASP A 366 -1.52 -0.80 42.08
N ASN A 367 -2.23 -0.65 40.94
CA ASN A 367 -3.35 -1.53 40.60
C ASN A 367 -2.91 -2.94 40.20
N TYR A 368 -1.75 -3.08 39.55
CA TYR A 368 -1.21 -4.40 39.19
C TYR A 368 -0.70 -5.16 40.42
N MET A 369 -0.16 -4.45 41.41
CA MET A 369 0.41 -5.02 42.64
C MET A 369 -0.63 -5.28 43.74
N SER A 370 -1.87 -4.77 43.60
CA SER A 370 -2.95 -4.94 44.58
C SER A 370 -4.01 -5.98 44.19
N LEU A 371 -3.86 -6.61 43.02
CA LEU A 371 -4.73 -7.70 42.57
C LEU A 371 -4.24 -9.04 43.15
N ASP A 372 -4.69 -9.37 44.37
CA ASP A 372 -4.66 -10.74 44.90
C ASP A 372 -5.65 -11.62 44.11
N ILE A 373 -5.24 -12.09 42.94
CA ILE A 373 -6.01 -13.08 42.18
C ILE A 373 -5.55 -14.47 42.61
N GLN A 374 -6.36 -15.09 43.47
CA GLN A 374 -6.29 -16.54 43.70
C GLN A 374 -6.71 -17.26 42.41
N LEU A 375 -5.76 -17.91 41.75
CA LEU A 375 -6.00 -18.86 40.67
C LEU A 375 -6.90 -20.00 41.20
N ARG A 376 -8.10 -20.16 40.64
CA ARG A 376 -8.91 -21.37 40.83
C ARG A 376 -8.72 -22.29 39.62
N GLU A 377 -8.54 -23.57 39.93
CA GLU A 377 -8.15 -24.65 39.02
C GLU A 377 -9.24 -25.17 38.06
N ASN A 378 -10.40 -24.53 37.96
CA ASN A 378 -11.48 -25.03 37.11
C ASN A 378 -12.00 -23.90 36.25
N ASP A 379 -11.60 -23.86 34.98
CA ASP A 379 -12.48 -23.41 33.90
C ASP A 379 -12.12 -24.19 32.64
N ASP A 380 -12.99 -25.17 32.36
CA ASP A 380 -12.93 -26.12 31.27
C ASP A 380 -13.21 -25.47 29.90
N VAL A 381 -12.59 -26.10 28.92
CA VAL A 381 -12.78 -25.98 27.47
C VAL A 381 -14.24 -26.11 27.07
N LEU A 382 -14.75 -25.18 26.25
CA LEU A 382 -15.82 -25.47 25.30
C LEU A 382 -15.50 -24.86 23.92
N LEU A 383 -15.24 -25.78 23.00
CA LEU A 383 -15.18 -25.60 21.55
C LEU A 383 -16.57 -25.27 21.00
N PHE A 384 -16.64 -24.25 20.14
CA PHE A 384 -17.35 -24.30 18.86
C PHE A 384 -16.57 -23.49 17.83
#